data_AF-A0A974UMH5-F1
#
_entry.id   AF-A0A974UMH5-F1
#
_cell.length_a   1.000
_cell.length_b   1.000
_cell.length_c   1.000
_cell.angle_alpha   90.00
_cell.angle_beta   90.00
_cell.angle_gamma   90.00
#
_symmetry.space_group_name_H-M   'P 1'
#
loop_
_entity.id
_entity.type
_entity.pdbx_description
1 polymer ?
#
loop_
_entity_poly.entity_id
_entity_poly.type
_entity_poly.pdbx_seq_one_letter_code
_entity_poly.pdbx_strand_id
1 'polypeptide(L)'
;MEADLDDERSVLRAFAGAYGLSWSRTSGPSARRKTKRRARGRRWSWTAAVAARAAKAAGLEHVVWSTLDDTRPHFEHQGTELPTLLGEYKVPHFDAKSEASRFFTELGVPTTFLETTFYYESFLAGQGPHRGTDGKRALTNPMATR
;
A
#
# COMPACT_ATOMS: atom_id res chain seq x y z
N MET A 1 7.36 -21.98 2.40
CA MET A 1 6.17 -22.40 3.14
C MET A 1 4.94 -21.82 2.45
N GLU A 2 3.84 -22.55 2.38
CA GLU A 2 2.59 -22.04 1.81
C GLU A 2 1.71 -21.45 2.92
N ALA A 3 1.11 -20.29 2.69
CA ALA A 3 0.18 -19.66 3.62
C ALA A 3 -0.93 -18.90 2.87
N ASP A 4 -2.13 -18.93 3.42
CA ASP A 4 -3.27 -18.15 2.93
C ASP A 4 -3.42 -16.87 3.77
N LEU A 5 -3.41 -15.72 3.11
CA LEU A 5 -3.54 -14.40 3.72
C LEU A 5 -4.95 -14.10 4.25
N ASP A 6 -5.93 -14.91 3.86
CA ASP A 6 -7.29 -14.85 4.40
C ASP A 6 -7.50 -15.85 5.57
N ASP A 7 -6.53 -16.72 5.88
CA ASP A 7 -6.51 -17.61 7.05
C ASP A 7 -5.43 -17.20 8.07
N GLU A 8 -5.86 -16.57 9.16
CA GLU A 8 -4.98 -16.12 10.24
C GLU A 8 -4.13 -17.25 10.85
N ARG A 9 -4.67 -18.47 10.97
CA ARG A 9 -3.91 -19.60 11.52
C ARG A 9 -2.80 -20.04 10.59
N SER A 10 -3.01 -19.93 9.28
CA SER A 10 -2.01 -20.23 8.27
C SER A 10 -0.84 -19.23 8.35
N VAL A 11 -1.15 -17.94 8.49
CA VAL A 11 -0.13 -16.88 8.64
C VAL A 11 0.65 -17.03 9.96
N LEU A 12 -0.03 -17.35 11.07
CA LEU A 12 0.62 -17.63 12.35
C LEU A 12 1.65 -18.75 12.25
N ARG A 13 1.28 -19.87 11.60
CA ARG A 13 2.22 -20.97 11.34
C ARG A 13 3.40 -20.53 10.49
N ALA A 14 3.18 -19.59 9.56
CA ALA A 14 4.22 -19.08 8.67
C ALA A 14 5.28 -18.26 9.39
N PHE A 15 4.91 -17.61 10.50
CA PHE A 15 5.81 -16.74 11.24
C PHE A 15 6.51 -17.45 12.40
N ALA A 16 6.06 -18.66 12.75
CA ALA A 16 6.63 -19.44 13.84
C ALA A 16 8.14 -19.68 13.63
N GLY A 17 8.95 -19.26 14.59
CA GLY A 17 10.41 -19.44 14.59
C GLY A 17 11.18 -18.44 13.72
N ALA A 18 10.51 -17.49 13.06
CA ALA A 18 11.20 -16.42 12.34
C ALA A 18 11.76 -15.37 13.32
N TYR A 19 12.90 -14.77 12.99
CA TYR A 19 13.46 -13.65 13.75
C TYR A 19 12.75 -12.33 13.40
N GLY A 20 12.55 -12.08 12.11
CA GLY A 20 11.89 -10.88 11.61
C GLY A 20 11.22 -11.12 10.28
N LEU A 21 10.41 -10.15 9.85
CA LEU A 21 9.55 -10.27 8.67
C LEU A 21 9.62 -9.01 7.81
N SER A 22 9.76 -9.16 6.49
CA SER A 22 9.41 -8.11 5.53
C SER A 22 8.00 -8.39 4.98
N TRP A 23 7.05 -7.54 5.29
CA TRP A 23 5.67 -7.65 4.85
C TRP A 23 5.38 -6.63 3.75
N SER A 24 4.97 -7.12 2.59
CA SER A 24 4.52 -6.29 1.48
C SER A 24 3.31 -6.93 0.81
N ARG A 25 2.41 -6.10 0.30
CA ARG A 25 1.29 -6.59 -0.50
C ARG A 25 1.05 -5.65 -1.68
N THR A 26 0.93 -6.25 -2.86
CA THR A 26 0.64 -5.57 -4.12
C THR A 26 -0.82 -5.78 -4.49
N SER A 27 -1.45 -4.76 -5.09
CA SER A 27 -2.81 -4.91 -5.57
C SER A 27 -2.83 -5.59 -6.94
N GLY A 28 -3.59 -6.68 -7.09
CA GLY A 28 -3.76 -7.34 -8.39
C GLY A 28 -4.49 -6.49 -9.45
N PRO A 29 -4.42 -6.88 -10.75
CA PRO A 29 -4.83 -6.05 -11.89
C PRO A 29 -6.34 -5.73 -12.03
N SER A 30 -7.23 -6.41 -11.31
CA SER A 30 -8.68 -6.47 -11.63
C SER A 30 -9.59 -5.40 -10.99
N ALA A 31 -9.05 -4.25 -10.61
CA ALA A 31 -9.70 -3.34 -9.64
C ALA A 31 -10.13 -1.96 -10.18
N ARG A 32 -10.59 -1.87 -11.42
CA ARG A 32 -11.09 -0.60 -11.99
C ARG A 32 -12.49 -0.18 -11.49
N ARG A 33 -13.22 -1.01 -10.73
CA ARG A 33 -14.63 -0.74 -10.34
C ARG A 33 -14.78 -0.23 -8.90
N LYS A 34 -15.61 0.81 -8.67
CA LYS A 34 -15.85 1.47 -7.36
C LYS A 34 -16.15 0.50 -6.20
N THR A 35 -16.98 -0.53 -6.42
CA THR A 35 -17.33 -1.56 -5.41
C THR A 35 -16.10 -2.34 -4.91
N LYS A 36 -15.11 -2.56 -5.78
CA LYS A 36 -13.87 -3.29 -5.46
C LYS A 36 -12.86 -2.42 -4.70
N ARG A 37 -12.98 -1.09 -4.73
CA ARG A 37 -12.08 -0.16 -4.03
C ARG A 37 -12.33 -0.12 -2.52
N ARG A 38 -13.60 -0.09 -2.07
CA ARG A 38 -13.93 -0.25 -0.63
C ARG A 38 -13.53 -1.62 -0.08
N ALA A 39 -13.77 -2.67 -0.88
CA ALA A 39 -13.32 -4.02 -0.54
C ALA A 39 -11.80 -4.11 -0.42
N ARG A 40 -11.05 -3.28 -1.16
CA ARG A 40 -9.59 -3.21 -1.11
C ARG A 40 -9.08 -2.55 0.16
N GLY A 41 -9.63 -1.39 0.56
CA GLY A 41 -9.30 -0.75 1.84
C GLY A 41 -9.45 -1.74 3.00
N ARG A 42 -10.62 -2.38 3.09
CA ARG A 42 -10.87 -3.43 4.10
C ARG A 42 -9.90 -4.61 4.01
N ARG A 43 -9.48 -5.01 2.82
CA ARG A 43 -8.51 -6.11 2.64
C ARG A 43 -7.09 -5.70 3.03
N TRP A 44 -6.68 -4.45 2.81
CA TRP A 44 -5.42 -3.93 3.35
C TRP A 44 -5.43 -3.96 4.87
N SER A 45 -6.49 -3.41 5.48
CA SER A 45 -6.65 -3.41 6.93
C SER A 45 -6.67 -4.83 7.49
N TRP A 46 -7.42 -5.75 6.86
CA TRP A 46 -7.46 -7.16 7.28
C TRP A 46 -6.07 -7.79 7.28
N THR A 47 -5.37 -7.72 6.15
CA THR A 47 -4.09 -8.42 5.98
C THR A 47 -2.97 -7.83 6.83
N ALA A 48 -2.97 -6.50 7.05
CA ALA A 48 -2.07 -5.86 7.99
C ALA A 48 -2.39 -6.26 9.44
N ALA A 49 -3.67 -6.31 9.82
CA ALA A 49 -4.08 -6.71 11.16
C ALA A 49 -3.71 -8.18 11.45
N VAL A 50 -3.92 -9.09 10.49
CA VAL A 50 -3.48 -10.49 10.59
C VAL A 50 -1.96 -10.58 10.73
N ALA A 51 -1.21 -9.86 9.91
CA ALA A 51 0.25 -9.86 9.99
C ALA A 51 0.77 -9.31 11.32
N ALA A 52 0.20 -8.21 11.82
CA ALA A 52 0.59 -7.63 13.09
C ALA A 52 0.27 -8.55 14.28
N ARG A 53 -0.92 -9.18 14.29
CA ARG A 53 -1.28 -10.20 15.30
C ARG A 53 -0.36 -11.41 15.23
N ALA A 54 -0.06 -11.88 14.03
CA ALA A 54 0.82 -13.03 13.84
C ALA A 54 2.26 -12.72 14.27
N ALA A 55 2.76 -11.52 13.94
CA ALA A 55 4.09 -11.08 14.36
C ALA A 55 4.19 -10.99 15.88
N LYS A 56 3.17 -10.43 16.53
CA LYS A 56 3.09 -10.35 17.99
C LYS A 56 3.07 -11.73 18.64
N ALA A 57 2.22 -12.63 18.14
CA ALA A 57 2.05 -13.97 18.68
C ALA A 57 3.29 -14.85 18.49
N ALA A 58 3.99 -14.68 17.37
CA ALA A 58 5.24 -15.39 17.09
C ALA A 58 6.46 -14.81 17.85
N GLY A 59 6.31 -13.65 18.50
CA GLY A 59 7.40 -12.98 19.20
C GLY A 59 8.50 -12.49 18.25
N LEU A 60 8.13 -12.00 17.07
CA LEU A 60 9.11 -11.46 16.13
C LEU A 60 9.84 -10.26 16.73
N GLU A 61 11.15 -10.23 16.55
CA GLU A 61 12.02 -9.16 17.03
C GLU A 61 11.85 -7.89 16.22
N HIS A 62 11.55 -8.02 14.92
CA HIS A 62 11.35 -6.86 14.06
C HIS A 62 10.54 -7.14 12.79
N VAL A 63 9.70 -6.19 12.39
CA VAL A 63 8.93 -6.21 11.15
C VAL A 63 9.27 -5.01 10.28
N VAL A 64 9.47 -5.22 8.97
CA VAL A 64 9.52 -4.17 7.96
C VAL A 64 8.18 -4.17 7.23
N TRP A 65 7.37 -3.13 7.42
CA TRP A 65 6.06 -2.98 6.77
C TRP A 65 6.17 -2.04 5.58
N SER A 66 5.98 -2.57 4.36
CA SER A 66 5.92 -1.76 3.13
C SER A 66 4.55 -1.07 3.01
N THR A 67 4.56 0.22 3.34
CA THR A 67 3.39 1.09 3.38
C THR A 67 3.52 2.26 2.39
N LEU A 68 2.56 3.18 2.43
CA LEU A 68 2.49 4.38 1.59
C LEU A 68 2.02 5.57 2.46
N ASP A 69 2.25 6.78 2.00
CA ASP A 69 1.90 8.01 2.72
C ASP A 69 0.40 8.14 3.00
N ASP A 70 0.07 8.83 4.09
CA ASP A 70 -1.27 9.41 4.24
C ASP A 70 -1.36 10.67 3.38
N THR A 71 -2.14 10.64 2.30
CA THR A 71 -2.22 11.79 1.39
C THR A 71 -3.21 12.87 1.84
N ARG A 72 -4.08 12.57 2.81
CA ARG A 72 -5.16 13.46 3.26
C ARG A 72 -4.69 14.86 3.71
N PRO A 73 -3.59 15.02 4.47
CA PRO A 73 -3.15 16.35 4.93
C PRO A 73 -2.38 17.14 3.86
N HIS A 74 -2.02 16.56 2.71
CA HIS A 74 -1.06 17.18 1.80
C HIS A 74 -1.66 18.07 0.71
N PHE A 75 -2.98 18.25 0.65
CA PHE A 75 -3.63 18.95 -0.46
C PHE A 75 -4.11 20.37 -0.14
N GLU A 76 -3.95 20.83 1.10
CA GLU A 76 -4.40 22.16 1.53
C GLU A 76 -3.82 23.29 0.65
N HIS A 77 -2.57 23.15 0.22
CA HIS A 77 -1.87 24.13 -0.61
C HIS A 77 -2.46 24.32 -2.03
N GLN A 78 -3.34 23.42 -2.49
CA GLN A 78 -3.91 23.52 -3.85
C GLN A 78 -5.05 24.55 -3.96
N GLY A 79 -5.49 25.15 -2.84
CA GLY A 79 -6.57 26.15 -2.81
C GLY A 79 -7.91 25.64 -3.33
N THR A 80 -8.01 24.36 -3.66
CA THR A 80 -9.17 23.69 -4.23
C THR A 80 -9.35 22.35 -3.53
N GLU A 81 -10.59 22.03 -3.16
CA GLU A 81 -10.87 20.78 -2.47
C GLU A 81 -10.79 19.61 -3.47
N LEU A 82 -9.76 18.78 -3.34
CA LEU A 82 -9.71 17.54 -4.12
C LEU A 82 -10.87 16.61 -3.75
N PRO A 83 -11.45 15.89 -4.72
CA PRO A 83 -12.55 14.97 -4.48
C PRO A 83 -12.23 13.95 -3.39
N THR A 84 -13.10 13.84 -2.40
CA THR A 84 -13.03 12.78 -1.41
C THR A 84 -13.60 11.48 -1.99
N LEU A 85 -12.72 10.52 -2.22
CA LEU A 85 -13.05 9.21 -2.78
C LEU A 85 -13.43 8.24 -1.66
N LEU A 86 -14.50 7.46 -1.88
CA LEU A 86 -15.03 6.52 -0.87
C LEU A 86 -15.45 7.20 0.45
N GLY A 87 -15.65 8.52 0.46
CA GLY A 87 -16.08 9.27 1.63
C GLY A 87 -14.99 9.58 2.66
N GLU A 88 -13.76 9.09 2.47
CA GLU A 88 -12.70 9.23 3.48
C GLU A 88 -11.26 9.33 2.90
N TYR A 89 -11.04 9.04 1.62
CA TYR A 89 -9.70 8.94 1.04
C TYR A 89 -9.47 9.93 -0.11
N LYS A 90 -8.25 10.49 -0.21
CA LYS A 90 -7.81 11.28 -1.36
C LYS A 90 -7.13 10.37 -2.39
N VAL A 91 -6.21 9.51 -1.95
CA VAL A 91 -5.57 8.47 -2.75
C VAL A 91 -5.80 7.11 -2.08
N PRO A 92 -6.93 6.42 -2.34
CA PRO A 92 -7.39 5.30 -1.49
C PRO A 92 -6.49 4.06 -1.39
N HIS A 93 -5.45 3.92 -2.21
CA HIS A 93 -4.49 2.82 -2.04
C HIS A 93 -3.26 3.24 -1.21
N PHE A 94 -2.96 4.54 -1.15
CA PHE A 94 -1.98 5.14 -0.26
C PHE A 94 -2.60 5.23 1.14
N ASP A 95 -3.69 5.97 1.26
CA ASP A 95 -4.33 6.26 2.54
C ASP A 95 -4.75 4.99 3.31
N ALA A 96 -5.29 3.98 2.62
CA ALA A 96 -5.69 2.74 3.27
C ALA A 96 -4.50 1.88 3.73
N LYS A 97 -3.33 1.98 3.08
CA LYS A 97 -2.10 1.33 3.55
C LYS A 97 -1.52 2.07 4.74
N SER A 98 -1.48 3.40 4.67
CA SER A 98 -1.08 4.27 5.79
C SER A 98 -1.92 4.01 7.04
N GLU A 99 -3.25 4.00 6.89
CA GLU A 99 -4.19 3.71 7.98
C GLU A 99 -3.95 2.33 8.62
N ALA A 100 -3.61 1.33 7.79
CA ALA A 100 -3.32 -0.02 8.26
C ALA A 100 -2.02 -0.13 9.08
N SER A 101 -1.11 0.85 9.00
CA SER A 101 0.10 0.89 9.84
C SER A 101 -0.24 0.91 11.34
N ARG A 102 -1.41 1.42 11.74
CA ARG A 102 -1.84 1.49 13.14
C ARG A 102 -1.88 0.13 13.84
N PHE A 103 -2.14 -0.96 13.12
CA PHE A 103 -2.22 -2.28 13.74
C PHE A 103 -0.87 -2.73 14.31
N PHE A 104 0.23 -2.34 13.68
CA PHE A 104 1.58 -2.65 14.16
C PHE A 104 1.94 -1.80 15.38
N THR A 105 1.57 -0.53 15.40
CA THR A 105 1.82 0.37 16.54
C THR A 105 0.95 0.02 17.74
N GLU A 106 -0.35 -0.19 17.56
CA GLU A 106 -1.31 -0.53 18.62
C GLU A 106 -0.97 -1.86 19.31
N LEU A 107 -0.46 -2.85 18.57
CA LEU A 107 -0.04 -4.15 19.12
C LEU A 107 1.39 -4.14 19.70
N GLY A 108 2.09 -3.01 19.58
CA GLY A 108 3.47 -2.85 20.06
C GLY A 108 4.43 -3.84 19.40
N VAL A 109 4.30 -4.03 18.08
CA VAL A 109 5.25 -4.82 17.29
C VAL A 109 6.42 -3.91 16.89
N PRO A 110 7.68 -4.27 17.16
CA PRO A 110 8.83 -3.49 16.71
C PRO A 110 8.83 -3.41 15.18
N THR A 111 8.53 -2.24 14.62
CA THR A 111 8.23 -2.11 13.20
C THR A 111 8.95 -0.91 12.57
N THR A 112 9.59 -1.16 11.42
CA THR A 112 10.01 -0.11 10.48
C THR A 112 8.95 0.04 9.39
N PHE A 113 8.45 1.26 9.23
CA PHE A 113 7.54 1.62 8.14
C PHE A 113 8.36 2.05 6.91
N LEU A 114 8.31 1.25 5.85
CA LEU A 114 8.96 1.55 4.59
C LEU A 114 7.94 2.19 3.65
N GLU A 115 7.96 3.51 3.56
CA GLU A 115 7.15 4.30 2.63
C GLU A 115 7.83 4.31 1.25
N THR A 116 7.19 3.69 0.27
CA THR A 116 7.76 3.54 -1.07
C THR A 116 7.20 4.57 -2.05
N THR A 117 8.06 5.06 -2.95
CA THR A 117 7.66 5.98 -4.01
C THR A 117 7.34 5.25 -5.33
N PHE A 118 7.18 6.03 -6.40
CA PHE A 118 6.98 5.52 -7.76
C PHE A 118 8.09 4.54 -8.19
N TYR A 119 7.69 3.39 -8.75
CA TYR A 119 8.60 2.38 -9.29
C TYR A 119 9.11 2.79 -10.68
N TYR A 120 10.43 2.79 -10.89
CA TYR A 120 11.03 3.04 -12.20
C TYR A 120 10.66 1.98 -13.23
N GLU A 121 10.39 0.75 -12.80
CA GLU A 121 9.88 -0.35 -13.60
C GLU A 121 8.55 -0.02 -14.27
N SER A 122 7.78 0.94 -13.74
CA SER A 122 6.54 1.42 -14.36
C SER A 122 6.80 2.00 -15.76
N PHE A 123 8.00 2.56 -16.00
CA PHE A 123 8.40 3.03 -17.33
C PHE A 123 8.55 1.89 -18.35
N LEU A 124 8.96 0.72 -17.89
CA LEU A 124 9.03 -0.50 -18.71
C LEU A 124 7.64 -1.11 -18.90
N ALA A 125 6.72 -0.90 -17.94
CA ALA A 125 5.34 -1.40 -17.96
C ALA A 125 4.35 -0.48 -18.70
N GLY A 126 4.82 0.34 -19.63
CA GLY A 126 3.98 1.14 -20.53
C GLY A 126 3.70 2.58 -20.06
N GLN A 127 4.21 2.99 -18.89
CA GLN A 127 4.15 4.39 -18.45
C GLN A 127 5.40 5.20 -18.85
N GLY A 128 6.28 4.61 -19.68
CA GLY A 128 7.48 5.26 -20.19
C GLY A 128 7.24 6.20 -21.37
N PRO A 129 8.31 6.77 -21.97
CA PRO A 129 8.19 7.69 -23.09
C PRO A 129 7.65 7.03 -24.37
N HIS A 130 6.63 7.65 -24.95
CA HIS A 130 6.00 7.21 -26.21
C HIS A 130 6.42 8.10 -27.37
N ARG A 131 6.50 7.55 -28.58
CA ARG A 131 6.85 8.32 -29.78
C ARG A 131 5.60 9.06 -30.30
N GLY A 132 5.71 10.38 -30.47
CA GLY A 132 4.69 11.23 -31.07
C GLY A 132 4.67 11.17 -32.59
N THR A 133 3.69 11.86 -33.18
CA THR A 133 3.54 11.99 -34.65
C THR A 133 4.68 12.78 -35.30
N ASP A 134 5.38 13.61 -34.52
CA ASP A 134 6.58 14.35 -34.92
C ASP A 134 7.87 13.50 -34.86
N GLY A 135 7.75 12.22 -34.51
CA GLY A 135 8.88 11.30 -34.37
C GLY A 135 9.68 11.48 -33.07
N LYS A 136 9.35 12.43 -32.18
CA LYS A 136 10.06 12.61 -30.90
C LYS A 136 9.45 11.72 -29.82
N ARG A 137 10.23 11.40 -28.77
CA ARG A 137 9.71 10.68 -27.59
C ARG A 137 9.33 11.68 -26.51
N ALA A 138 8.16 11.50 -25.92
CA ALA A 138 7.65 12.33 -24.82
C ALA A 138 7.18 11.45 -23.66
N LEU A 139 7.47 11.88 -22.43
CA LEU A 139 6.88 11.32 -21.21
C LEU A 139 5.68 12.18 -20.82
N THR A 140 4.47 11.68 -21.07
CA THR A 140 3.23 12.42 -20.84
C THR A 140 2.56 11.95 -19.56
N ASN A 141 2.84 12.61 -18.45
CA ASN A 141 2.22 12.35 -17.14
C ASN A 141 1.37 13.55 -16.70
N PRO A 142 0.25 13.32 -15.98
CA PRO A 142 -0.54 14.40 -15.38
C PRO A 142 0.22 14.98 -14.18
N MET A 143 1.18 15.86 -14.46
CA MET A 143 1.93 16.62 -13.47
C MET A 143 1.52 18.08 -13.55
N ALA A 144 1.41 18.76 -12.42
CA ALA A 144 1.10 20.18 -12.40
C ALA A 144 2.19 20.96 -13.17
N THR A 145 1.78 21.96 -13.95
CA THR A 145 2.68 23.04 -14.33
C THR A 145 2.94 23.87 -13.08
N ARG A 146 4.22 24.12 -12.79
CA ARG A 146 4.65 24.93 -11.64
C ARG A 146 3.83 26.20 -11.48
#